data_AF-A0A819P426-F1
#
_entry.id   AF-A0A819P426-F1
#
_cell.length_a   1.000
_cell.length_b   1.000
_cell.length_c   1.000
_cell.angle_alpha   90.00
_cell.angle_beta   90.00
_cell.angle_gamma   90.00
#
_symmetry.space_group_name_H-M   'P 1'
#
loop_
_entity.id
_entity.type
_entity.pdbx_description
1 polymer ?
#
loop_
_entity_poly.entity_id
_entity_poly.type
_entity_poly.pdbx_seq_one_letter_code
_entity_poly.pdbx_strand_id
1 'polypeptide(L)' 'CPLSGAAYLPEYKGQLCRVTKATEIGKESLGLRISMSQFR' A
#
# COMPACT_ATOMS: atom_id res chain seq x y z
N CYS A 1 1.55 2.59 -4.19
CA CYS A 1 1.81 2.03 -2.85
C CYS A 1 0.47 1.87 -2.13
N PRO A 2 0.13 0.69 -1.59
CA PRO A 2 -1.24 0.41 -1.10
C PRO A 2 -1.66 1.23 0.12
N LEU A 3 -0.70 1.81 0.85
CA LEU A 3 -0.99 2.64 2.03
C LEU A 3 -0.92 4.14 1.73
N SER A 4 0.22 4.61 1.21
CA SER A 4 0.48 6.05 1.04
C SER A 4 0.05 6.62 -0.32
N GLY A 5 -0.40 5.79 -1.27
CA GLY A 5 -0.74 6.24 -2.62
C GLY A 5 0.45 6.64 -3.50
N ALA A 6 1.70 6.49 -3.02
CA ALA A 6 2.88 6.82 -3.80
C ALA A 6 2.93 6.06 -5.15
N ALA A 7 3.08 6.80 -6.24
CA ALA A 7 3.17 6.30 -7.60
C ALA A 7 4.62 5.89 -7.92
N TYR A 8 4.78 4.75 -8.59
CA TYR A 8 6.07 4.22 -9.00
C TYR A 8 5.94 3.63 -10.40
N LEU A 9 7.05 3.62 -11.15
CA LEU A 9 7.16 2.86 -12.39
C LEU A 9 6.99 1.34 -12.12
N PRO A 10 6.47 0.56 -13.07
CA PRO A 10 6.17 -0.86 -12.89
C PRO A 10 7.41 -1.71 -12.55
N GLU A 11 8.61 -1.26 -12.92
CA GLU A 11 9.89 -1.89 -12.60
C GLU A 11 10.15 -2.00 -11.07
N TYR A 12 9.53 -1.13 -10.27
CA TYR A 12 9.67 -1.14 -8.81
C TYR A 12 8.62 -1.99 -8.10
N LYS A 13 7.73 -2.67 -8.83
CA LYS A 13 6.72 -3.57 -8.24
C LYS A 13 7.40 -4.66 -7.42
N GLY A 14 6.90 -4.92 -6.21
CA GLY A 14 7.46 -5.90 -5.28
C GLY A 14 8.60 -5.37 -4.39
N GLN A 15 9.13 -4.17 -4.63
CA GLN A 15 10.14 -3.56 -3.76
C GLN A 15 9.52 -2.86 -2.54
N LEU A 16 10.35 -2.60 -1.53
CA LEU A 16 9.98 -1.78 -0.38
C LEU A 16 9.73 -0.33 -0.81
N CYS A 17 8.58 0.23 -0.47
CA CYS A 17 8.23 1.61 -0.75
C CYS A 17 9.18 2.56 0.00
N ARG A 18 9.80 3.50 -0.73
CA ARG A 18 10.76 4.47 -0.15
C ARG A 18 10.12 5.51 0.75
N VAL A 19 8.83 5.80 0.55
CA VAL A 19 8.07 6.79 1.32
C VAL A 19 7.67 6.24 2.67
N THR A 20 6.98 5.10 2.68
CA THR A 20 6.46 4.46 3.91
C THR A 20 7.50 3.59 4.60
N LYS A 21 8.53 3.11 3.90
CA LYS A 21 9.58 2.20 4.39
C LYS A 21 9.09 0.91 5.06
N ALA A 22 7.80 0.60 4.94
CA ALA A 22 7.15 -0.52 5.63
C ALA A 22 6.17 -1.30 4.73
N THR A 23 5.94 -0.84 3.50
CA THR A 23 4.93 -1.44 2.59
C THR A 23 5.53 -1.79 1.25
N GLU A 24 5.02 -2.84 0.62
CA GLU A 24 5.44 -3.32 -0.68
C GLU A 24 4.74 -2.56 -1.82
N ILE A 25 5.49 -2.18 -2.86
CA ILE A 25 4.95 -1.43 -4.01
C ILE A 25 4.12 -2.36 -4.88
N GLY A 26 2.84 -2.01 -5.09
CA GLY A 26 1.95 -2.71 -6.02
C GLY A 26 1.36 -4.02 -5.48
N LYS A 27 1.48 -4.26 -4.17
CA LYS A 27 0.82 -5.39 -3.49
C LYS A 27 -0.69 -5.16 -3.39
N GLU A 28 -1.48 -6.18 -3.71
CA GLU A 28 -2.93 -6.16 -3.46
C GLU A 28 -3.20 -6.12 -1.96
N SER A 29 -4.14 -5.28 -1.53
CA SER A 29 -4.46 -5.09 -0.11
C SER A 29 -5.93 -4.72 0.03
N LEU A 30 -6.56 -5.13 1.14
CA LEU A 30 -7.97 -4.88 1.46
C LEU A 30 -8.32 -3.39 1.73
N GLY A 31 -7.31 -2.51 1.64
CA GLY A 31 -7.38 -1.11 2.03
C GLY A 31 -7.15 -0.88 3.52
N LEU A 32 -7.01 0.38 3.93
CA LEU A 32 -6.84 0.78 5.32
C LEU A 32 -8.13 0.52 6.12
N ARG A 33 -8.01 -0.21 7.25
CA ARG A 33 -9.12 -0.49 8.17
C ARG A 33 -8.80 0.07 9.56
N ILE A 34 -9.54 1.09 9.99
CA ILE A 34 -9.35 1.81 11.26
C ILE A 34 -10.66 2.03 12.03
N SER A 35 -11.82 1.75 11.43
CA SER A 35 -13.13 1.95 12.05
C SER A 35 -13.98 0.68 11.97
N MET A 36 -14.78 0.44 13.02
CA MET A 36 -15.74 -0.68 13.09
C MET A 36 -16.76 -0.64 11.95
N SER A 37 -17.05 0.54 11.39
CA SER A 37 -17.94 0.68 10.22
C SER A 37 -17.47 -0.11 8.99
N GLN A 38 -16.17 -0.44 8.94
CA GLN A 38 -15.55 -1.13 7.81
C GLN A 38 -15.65 -2.66 7.90
N PHE A 39 -16.26 -3.21 8.95
CA PHE A 39 -16.40 -4.65 9.19
C PHE A 39 -17.87 -5.11 9.21
N ARG A 40 -18.75 -4.33 8.57
CA ARG A 40 -20.18 -4.61 8.50
C ARG A 40 -20.52 -5.58 7.38
#